data_AF-A0A9N9WZU4-F1
#
_entry.id   AF-A0A9N9WZU4-F1
#
_cell.length_a   1.000
_cell.length_b   1.000
_cell.length_c   1.000
_cell.angle_alpha   90.00
_cell.angle_beta   90.00
_cell.angle_gamma   90.00
#
_symmetry.space_group_name_H-M   'P 1'
#
loop_
_entity.id
_entity.type
_entity.pdbx_description
1 polymer ?
#
loop_
_entity_poly.entity_id
_entity_poly.type
_entity_poly.pdbx_seq_one_letter_code
_entity_poly.pdbx_strand_id
1 'polypeptide(L)'
;MDADLLLLYYFGYVQSCLSYAIMCWGSCARADEGFRAQKRIIRIILFKSFTFSCTELSPELNLLTFPSLFILASMMQVKNNLSEYAVSRNNQYDLRVNMDMTLPKHRLTIKVANGPFLPN
;
A
#
# COMPACT_ATOMS: atom_id res chain seq x y z
N MET A 1 31.38 8.84 2.35
CA MET A 1 30.16 9.17 1.60
C MET A 1 29.15 9.64 2.62
N ASP A 2 28.62 10.83 2.43
CA ASP A 2 27.72 11.46 3.40
C ASP A 2 26.35 10.78 3.35
N ALA A 3 25.88 10.26 4.49
CA ALA A 3 24.62 9.52 4.58
C ALA A 3 23.41 10.36 4.11
N ASP A 4 23.46 11.67 4.32
CA ASP A 4 22.43 12.62 3.92
C ASP A 4 22.26 12.71 2.40
N LEU A 5 23.35 12.64 1.63
CA LEU A 5 23.30 12.63 0.17
C LEU A 5 22.62 11.36 -0.36
N LEU A 6 22.94 10.22 0.26
CA LEU A 6 22.31 8.94 -0.09
C LEU A 6 20.81 8.94 0.27
N LEU A 7 20.45 9.56 1.39
CA LEU A 7 19.06 9.71 1.79
C LEU A 7 18.28 10.64 0.84
N LEU A 8 18.90 11.74 0.42
CA LEU A 8 18.33 12.64 -0.59
C LEU A 8 18.11 11.92 -1.92
N TYR A 9 19.09 11.15 -2.39
CA TYR A 9 18.95 10.34 -3.60
C TYR A 9 17.83 9.29 -3.45
N TYR A 10 17.73 8.65 -2.30
CA TYR A 10 16.67 7.70 -2.02
C TYR A 10 15.28 8.35 -2.14
N PHE A 11 15.05 9.50 -1.50
CA PHE A 11 13.77 10.18 -1.57
C PHE A 11 13.47 10.77 -2.95
N GLY A 12 14.49 11.28 -3.66
CA GLY A 12 14.30 11.88 -4.98
C GLY A 12 14.07 10.86 -6.09
N TYR A 13 14.81 9.76 -6.11
CA TYR A 13 14.79 8.78 -7.19
C TYR A 13 14.08 7.48 -6.81
N VAL A 14 14.55 6.80 -5.76
CA VAL A 14 14.06 5.45 -5.40
C VAL A 14 12.60 5.50 -4.97
N GLN A 15 12.25 6.41 -4.07
CA GLN A 15 10.88 6.60 -3.60
C GLN A 15 9.95 6.99 -4.75
N SER A 16 10.42 7.81 -5.69
CA SER A 16 9.67 8.20 -6.90
C SER A 16 9.40 7.00 -7.81
N CYS A 17 10.41 6.15 -8.05
CA CYS A 17 10.24 4.91 -8.82
C CYS A 17 9.29 3.92 -8.14
N LEU A 18 9.37 3.77 -6.82
CA LEU A 18 8.46 2.88 -6.07
C LEU A 18 7.03 3.41 -6.03
N SER A 19 6.86 4.73 -5.98
CA SER A 19 5.54 5.38 -5.94
C SER A 19 4.90 5.44 -7.33
N TYR A 20 5.70 5.41 -8.39
CA TYR A 20 5.22 5.42 -9.77
C TYR A 20 4.28 4.25 -10.02
N ALA A 21 3.04 4.54 -10.43
CA ALA A 21 2.00 3.56 -10.71
C ALA A 21 1.78 2.52 -9.59
N ILE A 22 2.08 2.86 -8.33
CA ILE A 22 1.97 1.93 -7.20
C ILE A 22 0.56 1.33 -7.06
N MET A 23 -0.47 2.04 -7.51
CA MET A 23 -1.85 1.55 -7.56
C MET A 23 -2.04 0.41 -8.57
N CYS A 24 -1.25 0.35 -9.63
CA CYS A 24 -1.36 -0.66 -10.68
C CYS A 24 -0.62 -1.95 -10.31
N TRP A 25 0.59 -1.84 -9.73
CA TRP A 25 1.44 -3.00 -9.46
C TRP A 25 1.65 -3.28 -7.98
N GLY A 26 1.25 -2.41 -7.06
CA GLY A 26 1.44 -2.62 -5.62
C GLY A 26 0.68 -3.81 -5.05
N SER A 27 -0.36 -4.27 -5.75
CA SER A 27 -1.11 -5.49 -5.42
C SER A 27 -0.66 -6.73 -6.21
N CYS A 28 0.34 -6.63 -7.10
CA CYS A 28 0.77 -7.78 -7.90
C CYS A 28 1.59 -8.78 -7.07
N ALA A 29 1.64 -10.04 -7.52
CA ALA A 29 2.42 -11.08 -6.84
C ALA A 29 3.92 -10.76 -6.71
N ARG A 30 4.44 -9.91 -7.61
CA ARG A 30 5.85 -9.48 -7.65
C ARG A 30 6.10 -8.17 -6.89
N ALA A 31 5.09 -7.59 -6.25
CA ALA A 31 5.25 -6.35 -5.47
C ALA A 31 6.23 -6.52 -4.30
N ASP A 32 6.39 -7.75 -3.82
CA ASP A 32 7.37 -8.13 -2.83
C ASP A 32 8.82 -7.92 -3.28
N GLU A 33 9.11 -7.99 -4.59
CA GLU A 33 10.42 -7.64 -5.18
C GLU A 33 10.75 -6.17 -4.90
N GLY A 34 9.78 -5.27 -5.05
CA GLY A 34 9.94 -3.84 -4.76
C GLY A 34 10.24 -3.59 -3.28
N PHE A 35 9.52 -4.26 -2.39
CA PHE A 35 9.78 -4.18 -0.95
C PHE A 35 11.14 -4.78 -0.56
N ARG A 36 11.56 -5.89 -1.19
CA ARG A 36 12.89 -6.48 -0.99
C ARG A 36 14.00 -5.54 -1.47
N ALA A 37 13.82 -4.89 -2.62
CA ALA A 37 14.75 -3.90 -3.14
C ALA A 37 14.87 -2.70 -2.21
N GLN A 38 13.75 -2.15 -1.73
CA GLN A 38 13.73 -1.05 -0.76
C GLN A 38 14.55 -1.38 0.50
N LYS A 39 14.33 -2.56 1.10
CA LYS A 39 15.09 -3.01 2.28
C LYS A 39 16.58 -3.14 2.03
N ARG A 40 16.98 -3.60 0.83
CA ARG A 40 18.40 -3.70 0.46
C ARG A 40 19.04 -2.32 0.35
N ILE A 41 18.37 -1.37 -0.30
CA ILE A 41 18.87 0.00 -0.46
C ILE A 41 19.03 0.67 0.91
N ILE A 42 18.02 0.59 1.78
CA ILE A 42 18.09 1.16 3.15
C ILE A 42 19.28 0.62 3.93
N ARG A 43 19.56 -0.69 3.83
CA ARG A 43 20.72 -1.29 4.51
C ARG A 43 22.06 -0.76 4.00
N ILE A 44 22.15 -0.49 2.70
CA ILE A 44 23.35 0.12 2.09
C ILE A 44 23.53 1.54 2.61
N ILE A 45 22.45 2.33 2.67
CA ILE A 45 22.48 3.71 3.16
C ILE A 45 22.94 3.78 4.62
N LEU A 46 22.45 2.87 5.46
CA LEU A 46 22.76 2.82 6.89
C LEU A 46 24.01 2.01 7.24
N PHE A 47 24.73 1.47 6.25
CA PHE A 47 25.89 0.59 6.45
C PHE A 47 25.64 -0.55 7.47
N LYS A 48 24.43 -1.13 7.47
CA LYS A 48 24.04 -2.22 8.38
C LYS A 48 24.22 -3.59 7.73
N SER A 49 24.42 -4.61 8.56
CA SER A 49 24.49 -6.00 8.10
C SER A 49 23.18 -6.49 7.45
N PHE A 50 23.28 -7.44 6.53
CA PHE A 50 22.14 -8.09 5.86
C PHE A 50 21.18 -8.78 6.83
N THR A 51 21.67 -9.21 8.00
CA THR A 51 20.89 -9.87 9.05
C THR A 51 20.10 -8.91 9.92
N PHE A 52 20.37 -7.61 9.85
CA PHE A 52 19.69 -6.62 10.68
C PHE A 52 18.21 -6.48 10.30
N SER A 53 17.34 -6.39 11.30
CA SER A 53 15.91 -6.29 11.08
C SER A 53 15.54 -4.94 10.48
N CYS A 54 14.79 -4.94 9.38
CA CYS A 54 14.27 -3.70 8.80
C CYS A 54 13.16 -3.04 9.61
N THR A 55 12.56 -3.75 10.57
CA THR A 55 11.54 -3.17 11.46
C THR A 55 12.12 -2.05 12.31
N GLU A 56 13.38 -2.17 12.71
CA GLU A 56 14.09 -1.20 13.54
C GLU A 56 14.61 -0.01 12.72
N LEU A 57 14.81 -0.20 11.40
CA LEU A 57 15.35 0.83 10.50
C LEU A 57 14.28 1.82 10.01
N SER A 58 13.00 1.44 9.99
CA SER A 58 11.92 2.29 9.48
C SER A 58 11.65 3.55 10.34
N PRO A 59 11.61 3.45 11.69
CA PRO A 59 11.40 4.62 12.55
C PRO A 59 12.59 5.57 12.54
N GLU A 60 13.81 5.03 12.50
CA GLU A 60 15.08 5.79 12.54
C GLU A 60 15.21 6.74 11.33
N LEU A 61 14.68 6.33 10.17
CA LEU A 61 14.73 7.08 8.92
C LEU A 61 13.46 7.88 8.60
N ASN A 62 12.42 7.83 9.44
CA ASN A 62 11.08 8.39 9.15
C ASN A 62 10.56 8.01 7.75
N LEU A 63 10.79 6.77 7.34
CA LEU A 63 10.62 6.33 5.95
C LEU A 63 9.39 5.42 5.82
N LEU A 64 8.52 5.74 4.87
CA LEU A 64 7.40 4.87 4.54
C LEU A 64 7.89 3.64 3.78
N THR A 65 7.62 2.47 4.35
CA THR A 65 7.75 1.19 3.65
C THR A 65 6.86 1.15 2.40
N PHE A 66 7.26 0.37 1.41
CA PHE A 66 6.48 0.12 0.20
C PHE A 66 5.01 -0.24 0.47
N PRO A 67 4.68 -1.19 1.37
CA PRO A 67 3.29 -1.46 1.72
C PRO A 67 2.57 -0.25 2.36
N SER A 68 3.25 0.53 3.20
CA SER A 68 2.63 1.75 3.74
C SER A 68 2.39 2.83 2.67
N LEU A 69 3.26 2.95 1.66
CA LEU A 69 3.03 3.82 0.51
C LEU A 69 1.80 3.37 -0.29
N PHE A 70 1.67 2.06 -0.51
CA PHE A 70 0.52 1.50 -1.22
C PHE A 70 -0.80 1.75 -0.49
N ILE A 71 -0.83 1.53 0.84
CA ILE A 71 -2.01 1.81 1.67
C ILE A 71 -2.36 3.31 1.62
N LEU A 72 -1.36 4.18 1.77
CA LEU A 72 -1.57 5.63 1.70
C LEU A 72 -2.13 6.06 0.34
N ALA A 73 -1.53 5.58 -0.76
CA ALA A 73 -1.98 5.87 -2.11
C ALA A 73 -3.43 5.37 -2.34
N SER A 74 -3.75 4.19 -1.82
CA SER A 74 -5.11 3.62 -1.86
C SER A 74 -6.12 4.48 -1.11
N MET A 75 -5.78 4.87 0.12
CA MET A 75 -6.64 5.75 0.93
C MET A 75 -6.84 7.12 0.28
N MET A 76 -5.78 7.69 -0.29
CA MET A 76 -5.86 8.96 -1.02
C MET A 76 -6.74 8.85 -2.27
N GLN A 77 -6.65 7.74 -3.01
CA GLN A 77 -7.52 7.50 -4.17
C GLN A 77 -8.99 7.40 -3.75
N VAL A 78 -9.29 6.67 -2.68
CA VAL A 78 -10.67 6.55 -2.16
C VAL A 78 -11.18 7.91 -1.69
N LYS A 79 -10.38 8.66 -0.93
CA LYS A 79 -10.73 9.99 -0.45
C LYS A 79 -11.01 10.97 -1.59
N ASN A 80 -10.21 10.94 -2.65
CA ASN A 80 -10.37 11.84 -3.79
C ASN A 80 -11.61 11.50 -4.64
N ASN A 81 -12.01 10.24 -4.68
CA ASN A 81 -13.16 9.77 -5.47
C ASN A 81 -14.33 9.36 -4.58
N LEU A 82 -14.46 9.96 -3.40
CA LEU A 82 -15.45 9.56 -2.39
C LEU A 82 -16.89 9.60 -2.92
N SER A 83 -17.18 10.48 -3.88
CA SER A 83 -18.48 10.59 -4.56
C SER A 83 -18.84 9.37 -5.39
N GLU A 84 -17.87 8.58 -5.85
CA GLU A 84 -18.09 7.38 -6.65
C GLU A 84 -18.33 6.12 -5.78
N TYR A 85 -17.91 6.18 -4.51
CA TYR A 85 -18.12 5.09 -3.55
C TYR A 85 -19.45 5.28 -2.83
N ALA A 86 -20.42 4.43 -3.15
CA ALA A 86 -21.67 4.41 -2.42
C ALA A 86 -21.45 3.82 -1.02
N VAL A 87 -21.86 4.53 0.03
CA VAL A 87 -21.96 3.95 1.37
C VAL A 87 -23.16 3.02 1.39
N SER A 88 -22.96 1.73 1.70
CA SER A 88 -24.06 0.77 1.79
C SER A 88 -24.89 1.04 3.03
N ARG A 89 -25.94 1.86 2.88
CA ARG A 89 -27.02 2.02 3.87
C ARG A 89 -28.25 1.17 3.52
N ASN A 90 -28.03 -0.01 2.95
CA ASN A 90 -29.12 -0.85 2.44
C ASN A 90 -29.64 -1.90 3.43
N ASN A 91 -29.16 -1.88 4.68
CA ASN A 91 -29.58 -2.85 5.69
C ASN A 91 -30.61 -2.22 6.63
N GLN A 92 -31.76 -2.89 6.77
CA GLN A 92 -32.85 -2.51 7.70
C GLN A 92 -32.47 -2.64 9.19
N TYR A 93 -31.28 -3.16 9.47
CA TYR A 93 -30.75 -3.40 10.81
C TYR A 93 -29.37 -2.74 10.96
N ASP A 94 -29.08 -2.21 12.16
CA ASP A 94 -27.76 -1.65 12.51
C ASP A 94 -26.74 -2.78 12.71
N LEU A 95 -26.24 -3.32 11.61
CA LEU A 95 -25.04 -4.15 11.63
C LEU A 95 -23.80 -3.27 11.59
N ARG A 96 -22.70 -3.75 12.20
CA ARG A 96 -21.38 -3.10 12.15
C ARG A 96 -20.88 -2.78 10.72
N VAL A 97 -21.48 -3.42 9.71
CA VAL A 97 -21.22 -3.31 8.27
C VAL A 97 -21.90 -2.07 7.63
N ASN A 98 -22.77 -1.34 8.35
CA ASN A 98 -23.53 -0.20 7.79
C ASN A 98 -22.66 1.02 7.37
N MET A 99 -21.37 1.03 7.74
CA MET A 99 -20.42 2.07 7.35
C MET A 99 -19.42 1.61 6.28
N ASP A 100 -19.54 0.38 5.77
CA ASP A 100 -18.63 -0.11 4.75
C ASP A 100 -18.88 0.59 3.41
N MET A 101 -17.81 1.13 2.83
CA MET A 101 -17.82 1.71 1.49
C MET A 101 -17.93 0.59 0.47
N THR A 102 -18.99 0.62 -0.34
CA THR A 102 -19.12 -0.34 -1.44
C THR A 102 -18.30 0.09 -2.64
N LEU A 103 -17.50 -0.85 -3.16
CA LEU A 103 -16.76 -0.64 -4.39
C LEU A 103 -17.74 -0.62 -5.59
N PRO A 104 -17.56 0.31 -6.55
CA PRO A 104 -18.39 0.33 -7.76
C PRO A 104 -18.25 -1.00 -8.51
N LYS A 105 -19.40 -1.63 -8.78
CA LYS A 105 -19.48 -2.91 -9.49
C LYS A 105 -19.12 -2.68 -10.96
N HIS A 106 -17.97 -3.18 -11.39
CA HIS A 106 -17.54 -3.13 -12.79
C HIS A 106 -17.84 -4.46 -13.47
N ARG A 107 -18.12 -4.44 -14.79
CA ARG A 107 -18.48 -5.64 -15.57
C ARG A 107 -17.42 -6.76 -15.53
N LEU A 108 -16.15 -6.40 -15.28
CA LEU A 108 -15.03 -7.33 -15.18
C LEU A 108 -14.79 -7.84 -13.75
N THR A 109 -15.60 -7.44 -12.76
CA THR A 109 -15.61 -8.14 -11.48
C THR A 109 -16.13 -9.54 -11.77
N ILE A 110 -15.20 -10.47 -11.99
CA ILE A 110 -15.50 -11.90 -11.87
C ILE A 110 -16.24 -12.01 -10.56
N LYS A 111 -17.52 -12.35 -10.62
CA LYS A 111 -18.21 -12.88 -9.46
C LYS A 111 -17.33 -14.04 -9.04
N VAL A 112 -16.54 -13.89 -7.98
CA VAL A 112 -16.05 -15.04 -7.25
C VAL A 112 -17.34 -15.70 -6.80
N ALA A 113 -17.79 -16.64 -7.62
CA ALA A 113 -18.91 -17.49 -7.31
C ALA A 113 -18.52 -18.12 -5.98
N ASN A 114 -19.25 -17.73 -4.94
CA ASN A 114 -19.30 -18.41 -3.66
C ASN A 114 -18.01 -18.28 -2.83
N GLY A 115 -17.69 -17.07 -2.39
CA GLY A 115 -16.97 -16.90 -1.12
C GLY A 115 -17.89 -17.33 0.05
N PRO A 116 -17.37 -17.97 1.12
CA PRO A 116 -18.17 -18.68 2.13
C PRO A 116 -18.97 -17.78 3.10
N PHE A 117 -19.11 -16.49 2.81
CA PHE A 117 -19.66 -15.50 3.75
C PHE A 117 -20.78 -14.63 3.15
N LEU A 118 -21.76 -15.23 2.46
CA LEU A 118 -23.08 -14.61 2.30
C LEU A 118 -24.19 -15.68 2.39
N PRO A 119 -25.23 -15.50 3.23
CA PRO A 119 -26.40 -16.37 3.23
C PRO A 119 -27.29 -16.09 2.02
N ASN A 120 -28.07 -17.12 1.66
CA ASN A 120 -28.97 -17.23 0.51
C ASN A 120 -29.91 -16.05 0.29
#